data_AF-A0A069PDR6-F1
#
_entry.id   AF-A0A069PDR6-F1
#
_cell.length_a   1.000
_cell.length_b   1.000
_cell.length_c   1.000
_cell.angle_alpha   90.00
_cell.angle_beta   90.00
_cell.angle_gamma   90.00
#
_symmetry.space_group_name_H-M   'P 1'
#
loop_
_entity.id
_entity.type
_entity.pdbx_description
1 polymer ?
#
loop_
_entity_poly.entity_id
_entity_poly.type
_entity_poly.pdbx_seq_one_letter_code
_entity_poly.pdbx_strand_id
1 'polypeptide(L)'
;MNLFEIGIIEEEPIFDPHQIAAAISEDVAAIKPDWDKLHSVSTLVHRLCEGDDVALVQKALNDFLERNWEALAVQARKYAFDRFQQKHSADRVGFDEALDRWQVLTNDPILHRQMVEKFTEGKPSNRELNQLKLVRGTFETARAVLEHAWKYDLEGELLKHQSLSGAMGAILRDSAGHTRWGQLQALLWLKRGDADEVSAFERGLGQHVLEVAELLDEFGILRQRSAHYQLSYLSPQSRESWRRQLRRAVGGDIELRNAVVELLFLYGEAGNDREVLFAAARLQGPESEPYLNQLRRHSDRFVRRRATALLDLMSSVPDIIEQELLKSATREDELSRRSVRPRPTRTWIGDDRIENLIEQTVNDVARKYSNDISPTRSSGEETHVAILFDRISQALAIVSSRLEELARQHDEYEYLRIHLTHRIVGKTEEGGPGTDGAKRLSTDICILFTGRDREKLFAQRVSLLQAKRITRDVDQASDRYSIDRSQLEDLARQTMAGFLATLGPCHADVSIPIIPARLMLDMIERGEPSTVLYPGRAAELGKSIGTWLLEDVIGLWTGDWNNNVIDVAKGGVFRRPYMLVEIVAERLQLNN
;
A
#
# COMPACT_ATOMS: atom_id res chain seq x y z
N MET A 1 -30.53 -20.83 62.83
CA MET A 1 -30.75 -19.72 61.90
C MET A 1 -31.87 -20.13 60.95
N ASN A 2 -33.11 -19.85 61.33
CA ASN A 2 -34.31 -20.01 60.50
C ASN A 2 -34.73 -18.64 59.90
N LEU A 3 -35.69 -18.62 58.97
CA LEU A 3 -36.12 -17.41 58.25
C LEU A 3 -36.69 -16.31 59.17
N PHE A 4 -37.24 -16.70 60.32
CA PHE A 4 -37.68 -15.80 61.38
C PHE A 4 -36.50 -15.15 62.14
N GLU A 5 -35.44 -15.92 62.44
CA GLU A 5 -34.22 -15.43 63.10
C GLU A 5 -33.42 -14.45 62.23
N ILE A 6 -33.55 -14.54 60.91
CA ILE A 6 -33.04 -13.54 59.96
C ILE A 6 -34.09 -12.47 59.61
N GLY A 7 -35.24 -12.43 60.28
CA GLY A 7 -36.23 -11.36 60.18
C GLY A 7 -36.87 -11.21 58.81
N ILE A 8 -37.08 -12.31 58.10
CA ILE A 8 -37.70 -12.33 56.76
C ILE A 8 -39.18 -12.68 56.81
N ILE A 9 -39.60 -13.42 57.84
CA ILE A 9 -41.01 -13.69 58.14
C ILE A 9 -41.28 -13.30 59.59
N GLU A 10 -42.42 -12.68 59.86
CA GLU A 10 -42.81 -12.17 61.19
C GLU A 10 -43.44 -13.25 62.09
N GLU A 11 -43.78 -14.42 61.56
CA GLU A 11 -44.45 -15.52 62.28
C GLU A 11 -43.55 -16.77 62.44
N GLU A 12 -43.95 -17.67 63.37
CA GLU A 12 -43.21 -18.83 63.90
C GLU A 12 -42.43 -19.70 62.87
N PRO A 13 -41.41 -20.46 63.29
CA PRO A 13 -40.43 -21.05 62.38
C PRO A 13 -41.05 -22.08 61.43
N ILE A 14 -41.19 -21.68 60.16
CA ILE A 14 -41.60 -22.54 59.06
C ILE A 14 -40.41 -23.43 58.64
N PHE A 15 -40.59 -24.75 58.72
CA PHE A 15 -39.59 -25.75 58.30
C PHE A 15 -39.96 -26.49 57.01
N ASP A 16 -41.14 -26.24 56.43
CA ASP A 16 -41.58 -26.89 55.19
C ASP A 16 -41.14 -26.08 53.95
N PRO A 17 -40.32 -26.64 53.04
CA PRO A 17 -39.89 -25.99 51.80
C PRO A 17 -41.04 -25.46 50.95
N HIS A 18 -42.20 -26.10 50.95
CA HIS A 18 -43.39 -25.62 50.24
C HIS A 18 -43.98 -24.36 50.85
N GLN A 19 -44.00 -24.27 52.18
CA GLN A 19 -44.46 -23.08 52.90
C GLN A 19 -43.45 -21.93 52.77
N ILE A 20 -42.16 -22.23 52.73
CA ILE A 20 -41.10 -21.24 52.43
C ILE A 20 -41.26 -20.69 51.01
N ALA A 21 -41.45 -21.56 50.02
CA ALA A 21 -41.67 -21.16 48.64
C ALA A 21 -42.97 -20.34 48.47
N ALA A 22 -44.04 -20.70 49.18
CA ALA A 22 -45.30 -19.94 49.21
C ALA A 22 -45.11 -18.57 49.86
N ALA A 23 -44.45 -18.48 51.01
CA ALA A 23 -44.19 -17.22 51.71
C ALA A 23 -43.35 -16.25 50.87
N ILE A 24 -42.28 -16.74 50.22
CA ILE A 24 -41.48 -15.95 49.26
C ILE A 24 -42.34 -15.46 48.08
N SER A 25 -43.34 -16.23 47.69
CA SER A 25 -44.20 -15.91 46.54
C SER A 25 -45.35 -14.94 46.87
N GLU A 26 -45.85 -14.94 48.10
CA GLU A 26 -47.03 -14.19 48.56
C GLU A 26 -46.69 -12.85 49.24
N ASP A 27 -45.54 -12.74 49.93
CA ASP A 27 -45.32 -11.66 50.90
C ASP A 27 -44.48 -10.48 50.37
N VAL A 28 -45.10 -9.67 49.50
CA VAL A 28 -44.47 -8.52 48.81
C VAL A 28 -44.21 -7.32 49.73
N ALA A 29 -44.90 -7.20 50.87
CA ALA A 29 -44.89 -6.00 51.71
C ALA A 29 -44.12 -6.14 53.04
N ALA A 30 -43.95 -7.36 53.56
CA ALA A 30 -43.34 -7.61 54.87
C ALA A 30 -41.81 -7.72 54.83
N ILE A 31 -41.21 -8.04 53.67
CA ILE A 31 -39.76 -8.07 53.52
C ILE A 31 -39.25 -6.63 53.43
N LYS A 32 -39.05 -5.97 54.57
CA LYS A 32 -38.13 -4.83 54.69
C LYS A 32 -36.78 -5.37 54.29
N PRO A 33 -36.26 -4.99 53.12
CA PRO A 33 -35.21 -5.80 52.57
C PRO A 33 -33.92 -5.39 53.26
N ASP A 34 -33.55 -6.23 54.21
CA ASP A 34 -32.26 -6.20 54.87
C ASP A 34 -31.42 -7.27 54.17
N TRP A 35 -30.63 -6.79 53.22
CA TRP A 35 -30.09 -7.56 52.09
C TRP A 35 -28.99 -8.56 52.47
N ASP A 36 -28.39 -8.36 53.65
CA ASP A 36 -27.49 -9.31 54.30
C ASP A 36 -28.26 -10.56 54.79
N LYS A 37 -29.56 -10.42 55.07
CA LYS A 37 -30.42 -11.54 55.45
C LYS A 37 -30.89 -12.36 54.26
N LEU A 38 -31.12 -11.76 53.09
CA LEU A 38 -31.39 -12.53 51.86
C LEU A 38 -30.21 -13.41 51.42
N HIS A 39 -28.97 -12.99 51.70
CA HIS A 39 -27.78 -13.85 51.56
C HIS A 39 -27.85 -15.05 52.51
N SER A 40 -28.31 -14.80 53.73
CA SER A 40 -28.56 -15.83 54.71
C SER A 40 -29.65 -16.79 54.26
N VAL A 41 -30.68 -16.36 53.51
CA VAL A 41 -31.73 -17.24 52.94
C VAL A 41 -31.19 -18.25 51.98
N SER A 42 -30.48 -17.85 50.92
CA SER A 42 -29.95 -18.81 49.94
C SER A 42 -29.00 -19.81 50.59
N THR A 43 -28.17 -19.31 51.52
CA THR A 43 -27.26 -20.16 52.31
C THR A 43 -28.03 -21.06 53.29
N LEU A 44 -29.14 -20.59 53.84
CA LEU A 44 -30.07 -21.36 54.68
C LEU A 44 -30.74 -22.46 53.85
N VAL A 45 -31.23 -22.15 52.66
CA VAL A 45 -31.99 -23.06 51.79
C VAL A 45 -31.12 -24.26 51.43
N HIS A 46 -29.85 -24.04 51.08
CA HIS A 46 -28.89 -25.12 50.88
C HIS A 46 -28.52 -25.90 52.14
N ARG A 47 -28.75 -25.34 53.34
CA ARG A 47 -28.53 -26.03 54.62
C ARG A 47 -29.78 -26.72 55.17
N LEU A 48 -30.96 -26.29 54.76
CA LEU A 48 -32.26 -26.70 55.33
C LEU A 48 -33.05 -27.62 54.40
N CYS A 49 -32.78 -27.60 53.09
CA CYS A 49 -33.50 -28.39 52.09
C CYS A 49 -32.53 -29.36 51.40
N GLU A 50 -33.00 -30.56 51.02
CA GLU A 50 -32.24 -31.54 50.24
C GLU A 50 -33.00 -31.90 48.95
N GLY A 51 -32.27 -32.16 47.86
CA GLY A 51 -32.87 -32.66 46.61
C GLY A 51 -33.84 -31.69 45.92
N ASP A 52 -35.03 -32.18 45.57
CA ASP A 52 -36.03 -31.45 44.77
C ASP A 52 -36.62 -30.22 45.50
N ASP A 53 -36.55 -30.20 46.83
CA ASP A 53 -37.03 -29.09 47.66
C ASP A 53 -36.17 -27.83 47.51
N VAL A 54 -34.86 -27.99 47.28
CA VAL A 54 -33.96 -26.88 46.95
C VAL A 54 -34.40 -26.22 45.65
N ALA A 55 -34.72 -27.02 44.63
CA ALA A 55 -35.14 -26.50 43.32
C ALA A 55 -36.47 -25.72 43.41
N LEU A 56 -37.41 -26.19 44.25
CA LEU A 56 -38.68 -25.49 44.48
C LEU A 56 -38.46 -24.11 45.10
N VAL A 57 -37.68 -24.03 46.18
CA VAL A 57 -37.43 -22.76 46.87
C VAL A 57 -36.56 -21.82 46.01
N GLN A 58 -35.58 -22.36 45.29
CA GLN A 58 -34.78 -21.58 44.33
C GLN A 58 -35.65 -20.98 43.24
N LYS A 59 -36.63 -21.73 42.73
CA LYS A 59 -37.59 -21.25 41.73
C LYS A 59 -38.46 -20.12 42.29
N ALA A 60 -39.03 -20.29 43.49
CA ALA A 60 -39.82 -19.24 44.13
C ALA A 60 -39.00 -17.97 44.38
N LEU A 61 -37.72 -18.12 44.80
CA LEU A 61 -36.79 -17.01 44.96
C LEU A 61 -36.52 -16.31 43.63
N ASN A 62 -36.27 -17.06 42.55
CA ASN A 62 -36.08 -16.50 41.21
C ASN A 62 -37.33 -15.77 40.70
N ASP A 63 -38.51 -16.37 40.83
CA ASP A 63 -39.79 -15.76 40.44
C ASP A 63 -40.07 -14.47 41.25
N PHE A 64 -39.65 -14.42 42.51
CA PHE A 64 -39.71 -13.22 43.34
C PHE A 64 -38.72 -12.15 42.88
N LEU A 65 -37.47 -12.54 42.61
CA LEU A 65 -36.43 -11.63 42.11
C LEU A 65 -36.82 -11.02 40.77
N GLU A 66 -37.41 -11.79 39.86
CA GLU A 66 -37.92 -11.31 38.58
C GLU A 66 -39.04 -10.28 38.76
N ARG A 67 -40.01 -10.56 39.63
CA ARG A 67 -41.14 -9.66 39.92
C ARG A 67 -40.72 -8.33 40.55
N ASN A 68 -39.62 -8.32 41.30
CA ASN A 68 -39.17 -7.15 42.07
C ASN A 68 -37.87 -6.54 41.53
N TRP A 69 -37.38 -6.98 40.37
CA TRP A 69 -36.04 -6.65 39.88
C TRP A 69 -35.75 -5.16 39.85
N GLU A 70 -36.70 -4.30 39.47
CA GLU A 70 -36.48 -2.85 39.41
C GLU A 70 -36.04 -2.23 40.76
N ALA A 71 -36.63 -2.69 41.87
CA ALA A 71 -36.27 -2.23 43.21
C ALA A 71 -34.94 -2.83 43.69
N LEU A 72 -34.58 -4.01 43.19
CA LEU A 72 -33.39 -4.78 43.56
C LEU A 72 -32.15 -4.40 42.77
N ALA A 73 -32.33 -4.03 41.51
CA ALA A 73 -31.27 -3.97 40.52
C ALA A 73 -30.19 -2.96 40.92
N VAL A 74 -30.57 -1.83 41.53
CA VAL A 74 -29.59 -0.81 41.96
C VAL A 74 -28.61 -1.37 42.98
N GLN A 75 -29.09 -2.13 43.95
CA GLN A 75 -28.26 -2.69 45.01
C GLN A 75 -27.49 -3.92 44.54
N ALA A 76 -28.14 -4.75 43.72
CA ALA A 76 -27.51 -5.92 43.12
C ALA A 76 -26.32 -5.50 42.22
N ARG A 77 -26.54 -4.51 41.35
CA ARG A 77 -25.47 -3.92 40.53
C ARG A 77 -24.36 -3.33 41.39
N LYS A 78 -24.71 -2.56 42.43
CA LYS A 78 -23.71 -1.96 43.33
C LYS A 78 -22.84 -3.03 43.99
N TYR A 79 -23.44 -4.07 44.55
CA TYR A 79 -22.70 -5.15 45.21
C TYR A 79 -21.78 -5.89 44.22
N ALA A 80 -22.28 -6.26 43.04
CA ALA A 80 -21.46 -6.91 42.01
C ALA A 80 -20.32 -5.99 41.54
N PHE A 81 -20.59 -4.70 41.34
CA PHE A 81 -19.60 -3.71 40.93
C PHE A 81 -18.54 -3.44 42.00
N ASP A 82 -18.91 -3.38 43.29
CA ASP A 82 -17.97 -3.24 44.40
C ASP A 82 -17.00 -4.45 44.43
N ARG A 83 -17.50 -5.67 44.16
CA ARG A 83 -16.68 -6.89 44.04
C ARG A 83 -15.76 -6.87 42.83
N PHE A 84 -16.22 -6.34 41.70
CA PHE A 84 -15.38 -6.09 40.53
C PHE A 84 -14.19 -5.17 40.88
N GLN A 85 -14.42 -4.10 41.65
CA GLN A 85 -13.40 -3.10 42.00
C GLN A 85 -12.34 -3.54 43.04
N GLN A 86 -12.61 -4.56 43.86
CA GLN A 86 -11.74 -4.93 44.98
C GLN A 86 -10.36 -5.45 44.55
N LYS A 87 -9.31 -4.61 44.56
CA LYS A 87 -7.95 -4.92 44.07
C LYS A 87 -7.20 -6.08 44.78
N HIS A 88 -7.60 -6.52 45.97
CA HIS A 88 -6.73 -7.29 46.87
C HIS A 88 -7.16 -8.71 47.28
N SER A 89 -8.26 -9.25 46.76
CA SER A 89 -8.56 -10.67 46.99
C SER A 89 -8.02 -11.54 45.87
N ALA A 90 -7.28 -12.60 46.23
CA ALA A 90 -6.95 -13.71 45.34
C ALA A 90 -8.21 -14.49 44.88
N ASP A 91 -9.38 -14.15 45.41
CA ASP A 91 -10.65 -14.76 45.09
C ASP A 91 -11.29 -14.15 43.84
N ARG A 92 -11.09 -14.83 42.68
CA ARG A 92 -12.07 -14.80 41.57
C ARG A 92 -13.49 -15.06 42.07
N VAL A 93 -13.58 -15.89 43.10
CA VAL A 93 -14.79 -16.37 43.76
C VAL A 93 -15.78 -15.25 44.11
N GLY A 94 -15.32 -14.07 44.58
CA GLY A 94 -16.25 -13.06 45.09
C GLY A 94 -17.12 -12.33 44.04
N PHE A 95 -16.71 -12.29 42.76
CA PHE A 95 -17.55 -11.74 41.68
C PHE A 95 -18.40 -12.83 41.03
N ASP A 96 -17.83 -14.01 40.85
CA ASP A 96 -18.53 -15.19 40.33
C ASP A 96 -19.70 -15.55 41.27
N GLU A 97 -19.48 -15.54 42.59
CA GLU A 97 -20.54 -15.69 43.60
C GLU A 97 -21.64 -14.63 43.48
N ALA A 98 -21.29 -13.40 43.10
CA ALA A 98 -22.28 -12.33 42.93
C ALA A 98 -23.18 -12.58 41.70
N LEU A 99 -22.61 -13.14 40.63
CA LEU A 99 -23.36 -13.52 39.43
C LEU A 99 -24.14 -14.82 39.63
N ASP A 100 -23.58 -15.82 40.31
CA ASP A 100 -24.29 -17.05 40.68
C ASP A 100 -25.49 -16.73 41.58
N ARG A 101 -25.31 -15.76 42.49
CA ARG A 101 -26.39 -15.25 43.35
C ARG A 101 -27.47 -14.54 42.55
N TRP A 102 -27.09 -13.80 41.51
CA TRP A 102 -28.01 -12.98 40.72
C TRP A 102 -27.78 -13.19 39.23
N GLN A 103 -28.23 -14.33 38.71
CA GLN A 103 -28.03 -14.72 37.31
C GLN A 103 -28.56 -13.68 36.31
N VAL A 104 -29.57 -12.89 36.70
CA VAL A 104 -30.10 -11.78 35.89
C VAL A 104 -29.01 -10.74 35.57
N LEU A 105 -28.02 -10.56 36.45
CA LEU A 105 -26.90 -9.64 36.22
C LEU A 105 -25.98 -10.04 35.07
N THR A 106 -25.93 -11.33 34.71
CA THR A 106 -25.15 -11.80 33.55
C THR A 106 -25.59 -11.13 32.25
N ASN A 107 -26.84 -10.67 32.15
CA ASN A 107 -27.36 -9.96 30.98
C ASN A 107 -27.66 -8.48 31.28
N ASP A 108 -27.14 -7.91 32.38
CA ASP A 108 -27.45 -6.54 32.77
C ASP A 108 -26.54 -5.52 32.06
N PRO A 109 -27.09 -4.69 31.14
CA PRO A 109 -26.29 -3.76 30.35
C PRO A 109 -25.76 -2.58 31.15
N ILE A 110 -26.37 -2.25 32.29
CA ILE A 110 -25.94 -1.15 33.15
C ILE A 110 -24.71 -1.58 33.94
N LEU A 111 -24.75 -2.79 34.53
CA LEU A 111 -23.59 -3.37 35.21
C LEU A 111 -22.40 -3.49 34.25
N HIS A 112 -22.62 -4.07 33.06
CA HIS A 112 -21.55 -4.22 32.06
C HIS A 112 -20.92 -2.88 31.69
N ARG A 113 -21.74 -1.84 31.46
CA ARG A 113 -21.24 -0.49 31.16
C ARG A 113 -20.39 0.07 32.29
N GLN A 114 -20.84 -0.04 33.53
CA GLN A 114 -20.06 0.41 34.70
C GLN A 114 -18.71 -0.32 34.80
N MET A 115 -18.70 -1.63 34.57
CA MET A 115 -17.47 -2.44 34.56
C MET A 115 -16.52 -1.99 33.45
N VAL A 116 -17.02 -1.71 32.24
CA VAL A 116 -16.20 -1.23 31.12
C VAL A 116 -15.67 0.17 31.39
N GLU A 117 -16.50 1.11 31.87
CA GLU A 117 -16.06 2.44 32.28
C GLU A 117 -14.90 2.32 33.27
N LYS A 118 -15.07 1.49 34.30
CA LYS A 118 -14.04 1.26 35.30
C LYS A 118 -12.76 0.63 34.73
N PHE A 119 -12.90 -0.36 33.85
CA PHE A 119 -11.78 -0.98 33.15
C PHE A 119 -10.99 0.05 32.33
N THR A 120 -11.69 1.00 31.69
CA THR A 120 -11.06 2.05 30.86
C THR A 120 -10.38 3.16 31.66
N GLU A 121 -10.60 3.28 32.97
CA GLU A 121 -9.93 4.27 33.84
C GLU A 121 -8.46 3.94 34.14
N GLY A 122 -8.08 2.65 34.08
CA GLY A 122 -6.78 2.16 34.56
C GLY A 122 -6.00 1.34 33.54
N LYS A 123 -4.86 0.77 33.96
CA LYS A 123 -4.13 -0.23 33.16
C LYS A 123 -4.94 -1.54 33.14
N PRO A 124 -5.19 -2.15 31.97
CA PRO A 124 -5.91 -3.42 31.88
C PRO A 124 -5.32 -4.49 32.80
N SER A 125 -6.17 -5.15 33.59
CA SER A 125 -5.77 -6.34 34.35
C SER A 125 -6.42 -7.61 33.81
N ASN A 126 -5.72 -8.75 33.94
CA ASN A 126 -6.26 -10.06 33.58
C ASN A 126 -7.51 -10.41 34.40
N ARG A 127 -7.57 -9.97 35.66
CA ARG A 127 -8.74 -10.19 36.50
C ARG A 127 -9.97 -9.48 35.94
N GLU A 128 -9.88 -8.19 35.65
CA GLU A 128 -11.01 -7.41 35.14
C GLU A 128 -11.50 -7.96 33.80
N LEU A 129 -10.60 -8.36 32.89
CA LEU A 129 -10.97 -8.99 31.63
C LEU A 129 -11.69 -10.34 31.83
N ASN A 130 -11.23 -11.18 32.76
CA ASN A 130 -11.93 -12.44 33.06
C ASN A 130 -13.30 -12.21 33.71
N GLN A 131 -13.46 -11.16 34.51
CA GLN A 131 -14.75 -10.81 35.10
C GLN A 131 -15.70 -10.20 34.06
N LEU A 132 -15.20 -9.36 33.16
CA LEU A 132 -15.96 -8.82 32.02
C LEU A 132 -16.49 -9.94 31.11
N LYS A 133 -15.73 -11.03 30.90
CA LYS A 133 -16.20 -12.19 30.14
C LYS A 133 -17.50 -12.81 30.69
N LEU A 134 -17.77 -12.67 31.98
CA LEU A 134 -18.91 -13.30 32.64
C LEU A 134 -20.23 -12.53 32.50
N VAL A 135 -20.16 -11.28 32.01
CA VAL A 135 -21.33 -10.43 31.81
C VAL A 135 -21.44 -10.10 30.33
N ARG A 136 -22.62 -10.30 29.75
CA ARG A 136 -22.85 -10.00 28.33
C ARG A 136 -22.89 -8.50 28.10
N GLY A 137 -22.07 -8.06 27.15
CA GLY A 137 -22.03 -6.68 26.70
C GLY A 137 -22.79 -6.43 25.40
N THR A 138 -22.67 -5.21 24.93
CA THR A 138 -23.04 -4.79 23.56
C THR A 138 -21.78 -4.66 22.69
N PHE A 139 -22.00 -4.50 21.38
CA PHE A 139 -20.96 -4.21 20.41
C PHE A 139 -20.06 -3.03 20.83
N GLU A 140 -20.66 -1.93 21.27
CA GLU A 140 -19.96 -0.70 21.67
C GLU A 140 -19.05 -0.94 22.88
N THR A 141 -19.54 -1.70 23.85
CA THR A 141 -18.77 -2.01 25.05
C THR A 141 -17.62 -2.98 24.77
N ALA A 142 -17.83 -3.97 23.89
CA ALA A 142 -16.76 -4.88 23.45
C ALA A 142 -15.67 -4.13 22.68
N ARG A 143 -16.06 -3.20 21.80
CA ARG A 143 -15.15 -2.33 21.08
C ARG A 143 -14.35 -1.43 22.02
N ALA A 144 -14.98 -0.83 23.02
CA ALA A 144 -14.29 -0.01 24.03
C ALA A 144 -13.26 -0.82 24.83
N VAL A 145 -13.60 -2.04 25.25
CA VAL A 145 -12.68 -2.95 25.94
C VAL A 145 -11.48 -3.29 25.06
N LEU A 146 -11.73 -3.63 23.78
CA LEU A 146 -10.67 -3.96 22.82
C LEU A 146 -9.74 -2.78 22.54
N GLU A 147 -10.29 -1.60 22.23
CA GLU A 147 -9.50 -0.38 21.96
C GLU A 147 -8.63 0.01 23.17
N HIS A 148 -9.18 -0.10 24.39
CA HIS A 148 -8.44 0.18 25.61
C HIS A 148 -7.35 -0.84 25.88
N ALA A 149 -7.66 -2.14 25.76
CA ALA A 149 -6.67 -3.20 25.91
C ALA A 149 -5.51 -3.03 24.91
N TRP A 150 -5.83 -2.71 23.65
CA TRP A 150 -4.85 -2.48 22.60
C TRP A 150 -3.93 -1.30 22.89
N LYS A 151 -4.48 -0.17 23.36
CA LYS A 151 -3.70 1.03 23.70
C LYS A 151 -2.60 0.76 24.74
N TYR A 152 -2.83 -0.17 25.67
CA TYR A 152 -1.86 -0.53 26.71
C TYR A 152 -0.98 -1.73 26.34
N ASP A 153 -1.20 -2.38 25.19
CA ASP A 153 -0.40 -3.52 24.71
C ASP A 153 0.76 -3.12 23.78
N LEU A 154 1.29 -1.90 23.92
CA LEU A 154 2.34 -1.37 23.05
C LEU A 154 3.65 -2.21 23.02
N GLU A 155 3.82 -3.14 23.97
CA GLU A 155 4.97 -4.08 24.05
C GLU A 155 4.59 -5.56 23.75
N GLY A 156 3.34 -5.82 23.37
CA GLY A 156 2.83 -7.14 22.99
C GLY A 156 2.75 -8.15 24.14
N GLU A 157 2.55 -7.69 25.38
CA GLU A 157 2.40 -8.56 26.56
C GLU A 157 1.00 -9.22 26.64
N LEU A 158 -0.07 -8.52 26.25
CA LEU A 158 -1.42 -9.11 26.18
C LEU A 158 -1.48 -10.22 25.13
N LEU A 159 -0.84 -10.02 23.97
CA LEU A 159 -0.76 -11.04 22.91
C LEU A 159 0.11 -12.26 23.28
N LYS A 160 1.07 -12.11 24.20
CA LYS A 160 1.91 -13.22 24.70
C LYS A 160 1.21 -14.05 25.78
N HIS A 161 0.33 -13.45 26.57
CA HIS A 161 -0.38 -14.11 27.66
C HIS A 161 -1.65 -14.82 27.16
N GLN A 162 -1.55 -16.14 26.97
CA GLN A 162 -2.62 -16.97 26.41
C GLN A 162 -3.99 -16.83 27.11
N SER A 163 -4.02 -16.60 28.42
CA SER A 163 -5.27 -16.43 29.18
C SER A 163 -6.01 -15.13 28.82
N LEU A 164 -5.26 -14.06 28.50
CA LEU A 164 -5.83 -12.76 28.16
C LEU A 164 -6.49 -12.78 26.78
N SER A 165 -5.87 -13.46 25.82
CA SER A 165 -6.47 -13.62 24.49
C SER A 165 -7.79 -14.40 24.54
N GLY A 166 -7.83 -15.49 25.33
CA GLY A 166 -9.05 -16.28 25.48
C GLY A 166 -10.21 -15.49 26.13
N ALA A 167 -9.92 -14.67 27.14
CA ALA A 167 -10.90 -13.79 27.76
C ALA A 167 -11.43 -12.74 26.77
N MET A 168 -10.54 -12.10 26.01
CA MET A 168 -10.92 -11.13 24.97
C MET A 168 -11.79 -11.77 23.87
N GLY A 169 -11.37 -12.94 23.36
CA GLY A 169 -12.13 -13.67 22.34
C GLY A 169 -13.55 -14.02 22.78
N ALA A 170 -13.73 -14.40 24.05
CA ALA A 170 -15.06 -14.68 24.61
C ALA A 170 -15.91 -13.42 24.75
N ILE A 171 -15.35 -12.30 25.24
CA ILE A 171 -16.07 -11.01 25.31
C ILE A 171 -16.55 -10.60 23.91
N LEU A 172 -15.69 -10.70 22.90
CA LEU A 172 -16.00 -10.36 21.50
C LEU A 172 -17.10 -11.27 20.93
N ARG A 173 -17.01 -12.58 21.18
CA ARG A 173 -18.02 -13.57 20.78
C ARG A 173 -19.38 -13.23 21.39
N ASP A 174 -19.43 -13.06 22.70
CA ASP A 174 -20.69 -12.98 23.44
C ASP A 174 -21.36 -11.61 23.29
N SER A 175 -20.57 -10.54 23.14
CA SER A 175 -21.07 -9.16 23.08
C SER A 175 -21.23 -8.62 21.65
N ALA A 176 -20.44 -9.13 20.70
CA ALA A 176 -20.39 -8.60 19.33
C ALA A 176 -20.50 -9.68 18.25
N GLY A 177 -20.57 -10.98 18.59
CA GLY A 177 -20.56 -12.10 17.63
C GLY A 177 -21.76 -12.17 16.67
N HIS A 178 -22.78 -11.34 16.86
CA HIS A 178 -23.87 -11.16 15.90
C HIS A 178 -23.50 -10.22 14.73
N THR A 179 -22.42 -9.43 14.85
CA THR A 179 -21.92 -8.51 13.82
C THR A 179 -20.75 -9.13 13.05
N ARG A 180 -20.54 -8.78 11.78
CA ARG A 180 -19.36 -9.22 11.01
C ARG A 180 -18.04 -8.84 11.66
N TRP A 181 -17.97 -7.63 12.23
CA TRP A 181 -16.82 -7.16 12.98
C TRP A 181 -16.50 -8.05 14.19
N GLY A 182 -17.51 -8.33 15.02
CA GLY A 182 -17.32 -9.16 16.22
C GLY A 182 -17.04 -10.62 15.89
N GLN A 183 -17.61 -11.15 14.80
CA GLN A 183 -17.29 -12.50 14.31
C GLN A 183 -15.81 -12.63 13.94
N LEU A 184 -15.27 -11.72 13.14
CA LEU A 184 -13.85 -11.74 12.76
C LEU A 184 -12.94 -11.53 13.97
N GLN A 185 -13.24 -10.54 14.82
CA GLN A 185 -12.47 -10.29 16.03
C GLN A 185 -12.47 -11.52 16.94
N ALA A 186 -13.62 -12.13 17.19
CA ALA A 186 -13.70 -13.36 17.99
C ALA A 186 -12.86 -14.49 17.36
N LEU A 187 -12.94 -14.73 16.05
CA LEU A 187 -12.14 -15.77 15.38
C LEU A 187 -10.62 -15.55 15.45
N LEU A 188 -10.19 -14.29 15.39
CA LEU A 188 -8.76 -13.93 15.47
C LEU A 188 -8.22 -14.04 16.90
N TRP A 189 -9.03 -13.74 17.91
CA TRP A 189 -8.63 -13.76 19.33
C TRP A 189 -8.88 -15.10 20.04
N LEU A 190 -9.85 -15.90 19.58
CA LEU A 190 -10.15 -17.22 20.14
C LEU A 190 -9.06 -18.23 19.78
N LYS A 191 -8.61 -18.97 20.79
CA LYS A 191 -7.61 -20.03 20.64
C LYS A 191 -8.31 -21.32 20.19
N ARG A 192 -7.85 -21.97 19.10
CA ARG A 192 -8.30 -23.30 18.65
C ARG A 192 -8.05 -24.46 19.65
N GLY A 193 -7.52 -24.17 20.84
CA GLY A 193 -7.26 -25.15 21.90
C GLY A 193 -8.49 -25.53 22.73
N ASP A 194 -9.52 -24.67 22.79
CA ASP A 194 -10.87 -25.03 23.27
C ASP A 194 -11.70 -25.48 22.08
N ALA A 195 -11.39 -26.69 21.58
CA ALA A 195 -11.93 -27.20 20.33
C ALA A 195 -13.47 -27.20 20.31
N ASP A 196 -14.12 -27.45 21.44
CA ASP A 196 -15.57 -27.60 21.52
C ASP A 196 -16.30 -26.25 21.43
N GLU A 197 -15.84 -25.21 22.15
CA GLU A 197 -16.46 -23.88 22.10
C GLU A 197 -16.20 -23.17 20.76
N VAL A 198 -14.99 -23.29 20.23
CA VAL A 198 -14.64 -22.69 18.93
C VAL A 198 -15.41 -23.37 17.81
N SER A 199 -15.50 -24.71 17.81
CA SER A 199 -16.25 -25.45 16.80
C SER A 199 -17.76 -25.18 16.86
N ALA A 200 -18.32 -24.93 18.05
CA ALA A 200 -19.72 -24.53 18.19
C ALA A 200 -19.97 -23.13 17.59
N PHE A 201 -19.08 -22.19 17.84
CA PHE A 201 -19.16 -20.85 17.28
C PHE A 201 -18.96 -20.86 15.76
N GLU A 202 -17.92 -21.52 15.25
CA GLU A 202 -17.60 -21.63 13.81
C GLU A 202 -18.76 -22.27 13.01
N ARG A 203 -19.45 -23.28 13.56
CA ARG A 203 -20.62 -23.91 12.92
C ARG A 203 -21.78 -22.94 12.66
N GLY A 204 -21.88 -21.87 13.44
CA GLY A 204 -22.89 -20.82 13.25
C GLY A 204 -22.51 -19.73 12.26
N LEU A 205 -21.27 -19.75 11.73
CA LEU A 205 -20.74 -18.69 10.87
C LEU A 205 -20.86 -19.05 9.38
N GLY A 206 -20.97 -18.03 8.54
CA GLY A 206 -20.91 -18.21 7.09
C GLY A 206 -19.49 -18.52 6.62
N GLN A 207 -19.37 -19.37 5.60
CA GLN A 207 -18.10 -19.80 5.01
C GLN A 207 -17.17 -18.61 4.65
N HIS A 208 -17.74 -17.52 4.13
CA HIS A 208 -17.00 -16.30 3.79
C HIS A 208 -16.26 -15.68 4.99
N VAL A 209 -16.83 -15.71 6.18
CA VAL A 209 -16.21 -15.13 7.39
C VAL A 209 -15.04 -15.99 7.86
N LEU A 210 -15.19 -17.31 7.78
CA LEU A 210 -14.12 -18.26 8.11
C LEU A 210 -12.94 -18.12 7.15
N GLU A 211 -13.19 -18.11 5.84
CA GLU A 211 -12.16 -17.93 4.82
C GLU A 211 -11.41 -16.60 4.97
N VAL A 212 -12.13 -15.51 5.27
CA VAL A 212 -11.50 -14.21 5.53
C VAL A 212 -10.63 -14.27 6.78
N ALA A 213 -11.10 -14.88 7.87
CA ALA A 213 -10.31 -15.00 9.10
C ALA A 213 -9.02 -15.79 8.86
N GLU A 214 -9.06 -16.85 8.05
CA GLU A 214 -7.87 -17.63 7.65
C GLU A 214 -6.88 -16.78 6.83
N LEU A 215 -7.37 -16.01 5.85
CA LEU A 215 -6.50 -15.14 5.05
C LEU A 215 -5.87 -13.99 5.85
N LEU A 216 -6.58 -13.45 6.85
CA LEU A 216 -6.03 -12.44 7.76
C LEU A 216 -5.02 -13.04 8.75
N ASP A 217 -5.21 -14.30 9.11
CA ASP A 217 -4.24 -15.06 9.90
C ASP A 217 -2.94 -15.32 9.11
N GLU A 218 -3.03 -15.70 7.83
CA GLU A 218 -1.88 -15.79 6.92
C GLU A 218 -1.13 -14.45 6.77
N PHE A 219 -1.86 -13.33 6.84
CA PHE A 219 -1.26 -11.99 6.83
C PHE A 219 -0.49 -11.67 8.12
N GLY A 220 -0.79 -12.37 9.22
CA GLY A 220 -0.19 -12.14 10.52
C GLY A 220 -0.87 -11.03 11.34
N ILE A 221 -2.18 -10.80 11.15
CA ILE A 221 -2.95 -9.76 11.84
C ILE A 221 -2.93 -9.91 13.37
N LEU A 222 -2.69 -11.10 13.92
CA LEU A 222 -2.33 -11.28 15.33
C LEU A 222 -1.28 -12.40 15.40
N ARG A 223 -0.06 -12.11 15.89
CA ARG A 223 1.10 -13.03 15.95
C ARG A 223 0.92 -14.29 16.81
N GLN A 224 -0.31 -14.65 17.16
CA GLN A 224 -0.60 -15.79 18.02
C GLN A 224 -0.45 -17.13 17.29
N ARG A 225 -0.48 -17.12 15.95
CA ARG A 225 -0.36 -18.31 15.13
C ARG A 225 0.91 -18.25 14.30
N SER A 226 1.63 -19.38 14.28
CA SER A 226 2.82 -19.56 13.46
C SER A 226 2.37 -19.85 12.02
N ALA A 227 2.07 -18.81 11.24
CA ALA A 227 1.85 -19.01 9.82
C ALA A 227 3.09 -19.71 9.22
N HIS A 228 2.86 -20.71 8.37
CA HIS A 228 3.96 -21.49 7.74
C HIS A 228 4.86 -20.64 6.84
N TYR A 229 4.40 -19.44 6.48
CA TYR A 229 5.11 -18.43 5.72
C TYR A 229 4.68 -17.04 6.20
N GLN A 230 5.50 -16.02 5.93
CA GLN A 230 5.07 -14.62 6.07
C GLN A 230 4.78 -14.06 4.68
N LEU A 231 3.67 -13.34 4.54
CA LEU A 231 3.25 -12.78 3.26
C LEU A 231 4.30 -11.84 2.64
N SER A 232 5.07 -11.13 3.48
CA SER A 232 6.18 -10.25 3.09
C SER A 232 7.33 -10.98 2.37
N TYR A 233 7.54 -12.27 2.63
CA TYR A 233 8.57 -13.08 1.97
C TYR A 233 8.09 -13.72 0.66
N LEU A 234 6.83 -13.53 0.28
CA LEU A 234 6.29 -14.06 -0.97
C LEU A 234 6.57 -13.12 -2.15
N SER A 235 6.69 -13.71 -3.35
CA SER A 235 6.81 -12.94 -4.59
C SER A 235 5.61 -12.01 -4.80
N PRO A 236 5.77 -10.90 -5.55
CA PRO A 236 4.67 -9.98 -5.86
C PRO A 236 3.43 -10.67 -6.46
N GLN A 237 3.63 -11.68 -7.32
CA GLN A 237 2.54 -12.43 -7.95
C GLN A 237 1.76 -13.27 -6.93
N SER A 238 2.45 -13.87 -5.95
CA SER A 238 1.82 -14.62 -4.86
C SER A 238 1.04 -13.71 -3.92
N ARG A 239 1.59 -12.52 -3.58
CA ARG A 239 0.88 -11.48 -2.80
C ARG A 239 -0.38 -10.99 -3.52
N GLU A 240 -0.32 -10.82 -4.83
CA GLU A 240 -1.50 -10.47 -5.64
C GLU A 240 -2.52 -11.61 -5.74
N SER A 241 -2.07 -12.86 -5.75
CA SER A 241 -2.98 -14.01 -5.64
C SER A 241 -3.74 -13.98 -4.32
N TRP A 242 -3.05 -13.78 -3.19
CA TRP A 242 -3.66 -13.66 -1.87
C TRP A 242 -4.69 -12.52 -1.80
N ARG A 243 -4.35 -11.31 -2.28
CA ARG A 243 -5.32 -10.17 -2.33
C ARG A 243 -6.57 -10.48 -3.15
N ARG A 244 -6.44 -11.22 -4.26
CA ARG A 244 -7.58 -11.66 -5.07
C ARG A 244 -8.44 -12.69 -4.33
N GLN A 245 -7.83 -13.59 -3.57
CA GLN A 245 -8.56 -14.52 -2.72
C GLN A 245 -9.30 -13.79 -1.61
N LEU A 246 -8.67 -12.84 -0.93
CA LEU A 246 -9.31 -12.00 0.09
C LEU A 246 -10.53 -11.26 -0.46
N ARG A 247 -10.40 -10.62 -1.63
CA ARG A 247 -11.54 -9.95 -2.29
C ARG A 247 -12.67 -10.92 -2.63
N ARG A 248 -12.35 -12.14 -3.08
CA ARG A 248 -13.37 -13.15 -3.40
C ARG A 248 -14.08 -13.65 -2.13
N ALA A 249 -13.33 -13.88 -1.06
CA ALA A 249 -13.86 -14.35 0.22
C ALA A 249 -14.79 -13.30 0.85
N VAL A 250 -14.40 -12.01 0.81
CA VAL A 250 -15.26 -10.89 1.23
C VAL A 250 -16.51 -10.78 0.34
N GLY A 251 -16.36 -10.99 -0.96
CA GLY A 251 -17.47 -10.95 -1.91
C GLY A 251 -18.15 -9.58 -1.96
N GLY A 252 -19.49 -9.57 -1.86
CA GLY A 252 -20.31 -8.35 -1.84
C GLY A 252 -20.77 -7.91 -0.45
N ASP A 253 -20.28 -8.55 0.63
CA ASP A 253 -20.70 -8.23 2.00
C ASP A 253 -19.99 -6.96 2.48
N ILE A 254 -20.75 -5.85 2.55
CA ILE A 254 -20.24 -4.51 2.91
C ILE A 254 -19.78 -4.47 4.36
N GLU A 255 -20.49 -5.14 5.28
CA GLU A 255 -20.14 -5.17 6.69
C GLU A 255 -18.85 -5.95 6.92
N LEU A 256 -18.71 -7.10 6.26
CA LEU A 256 -17.50 -7.92 6.27
C LEU A 256 -16.32 -7.14 5.68
N ARG A 257 -16.51 -6.47 4.53
CA ARG A 257 -15.48 -5.62 3.93
C ARG A 257 -14.99 -4.54 4.89
N ASN A 258 -15.92 -3.82 5.51
CA ASN A 258 -15.61 -2.74 6.43
C ASN A 258 -14.81 -3.27 7.64
N ALA A 259 -15.28 -4.37 8.23
CA ALA A 259 -14.58 -5.05 9.31
C ALA A 259 -13.15 -5.46 8.93
N VAL A 260 -12.95 -6.06 7.75
CA VAL A 260 -11.62 -6.47 7.26
C VAL A 260 -10.68 -5.27 7.11
N VAL A 261 -11.17 -4.16 6.57
CA VAL A 261 -10.37 -2.95 6.36
C VAL A 261 -9.96 -2.33 7.70
N GLU A 262 -10.88 -2.26 8.65
CA GLU A 262 -10.58 -1.78 10.00
C GLU A 262 -9.56 -2.67 10.70
N LEU A 263 -9.69 -4.00 10.59
CA LEU A 263 -8.73 -4.97 11.12
C LEU A 263 -7.34 -4.79 10.51
N LEU A 264 -7.25 -4.72 9.18
CA LEU A 264 -6.00 -4.46 8.46
C LEU A 264 -5.34 -3.16 8.96
N PHE A 265 -6.13 -2.12 9.16
CA PHE A 265 -5.62 -0.83 9.62
C PHE A 265 -5.22 -0.81 11.09
N LEU A 266 -5.93 -1.53 11.95
CA LEU A 266 -5.67 -1.56 13.39
C LEU A 266 -4.47 -2.45 13.72
N TYR A 267 -4.34 -3.58 13.04
CA TYR A 267 -3.43 -4.64 13.42
C TYR A 267 -2.30 -4.91 12.44
N GLY A 268 -2.41 -4.44 11.21
CA GLY A 268 -1.34 -4.63 10.22
C GLY A 268 -0.03 -4.01 10.71
N GLU A 269 1.06 -4.76 10.65
CA GLU A 269 2.36 -4.30 11.14
C GLU A 269 2.85 -3.06 10.38
N ALA A 270 3.52 -2.13 11.10
CA ALA A 270 4.08 -0.93 10.49
C ALA A 270 5.15 -1.25 9.42
N GLY A 271 5.88 -2.36 9.56
CA GLY A 271 6.83 -2.83 8.54
C GLY A 271 6.18 -3.34 7.25
N ASN A 272 4.88 -3.68 7.29
CA ASN A 272 4.11 -4.20 6.15
C ASN A 272 3.00 -3.22 5.71
N ASP A 273 3.15 -1.93 6.01
CA ASP A 273 2.13 -0.90 5.80
C ASP A 273 1.63 -0.83 4.34
N ARG A 274 2.55 -1.04 3.39
CA ARG A 274 2.24 -1.07 1.96
C ARG A 274 1.27 -2.21 1.60
N GLU A 275 1.49 -3.40 2.14
CA GLU A 275 0.62 -4.55 1.88
C GLU A 275 -0.76 -4.37 2.52
N VAL A 276 -0.80 -3.75 3.72
CA VAL A 276 -2.05 -3.34 4.37
C VAL A 276 -2.85 -2.41 3.46
N LEU A 277 -2.22 -1.38 2.91
CA LEU A 277 -2.88 -0.41 2.03
C LEU A 277 -3.34 -1.04 0.72
N PHE A 278 -2.54 -1.89 0.08
CA PHE A 278 -2.95 -2.58 -1.15
C PHE A 278 -4.05 -3.61 -0.92
N ALA A 279 -4.03 -4.33 0.19
CA ALA A 279 -5.12 -5.22 0.57
C ALA A 279 -6.42 -4.43 0.75
N ALA A 280 -6.37 -3.34 1.52
CA ALA A 280 -7.53 -2.48 1.74
C ALA A 280 -8.03 -1.85 0.43
N ALA A 281 -7.14 -1.30 -0.41
CA ALA A 281 -7.49 -0.75 -1.72
C ALA A 281 -8.16 -1.76 -2.64
N ARG A 282 -7.70 -3.02 -2.62
CA ARG A 282 -8.30 -4.08 -3.43
C ARG A 282 -9.72 -4.40 -3.00
N LEU A 283 -10.08 -4.16 -1.75
CA LEU A 283 -11.42 -4.40 -1.21
C LEU A 283 -12.38 -3.24 -1.46
N GLN A 284 -11.87 -2.01 -1.62
CA GLN A 284 -12.74 -0.84 -1.76
C GLN A 284 -13.34 -0.68 -3.17
N GLY A 285 -14.52 -0.03 -3.18
CA GLY A 285 -15.22 0.45 -4.36
C GLY A 285 -15.66 1.91 -4.18
N PRO A 286 -16.35 2.50 -5.17
CA PRO A 286 -16.86 3.88 -5.10
C PRO A 286 -17.74 4.15 -3.86
N GLU A 287 -18.42 3.13 -3.35
CA GLU A 287 -19.29 3.17 -2.18
C GLU A 287 -18.55 3.23 -0.83
N SER A 288 -17.23 3.12 -0.83
CA SER A 288 -16.43 2.97 0.41
C SER A 288 -16.04 4.29 1.07
N GLU A 289 -16.19 5.42 0.38
CA GLU A 289 -15.76 6.74 0.85
C GLU A 289 -16.38 7.17 2.20
N PRO A 290 -17.68 6.95 2.49
CA PRO A 290 -18.26 7.32 3.78
C PRO A 290 -17.61 6.57 4.96
N TYR A 291 -17.32 5.29 4.78
CA TYR A 291 -16.70 4.46 5.81
C TYR A 291 -15.23 4.85 6.05
N LEU A 292 -14.46 5.12 5.00
CA LEU A 292 -13.09 5.62 5.16
C LEU A 292 -13.04 6.98 5.87
N ASN A 293 -14.01 7.86 5.61
CA ASN A 293 -14.15 9.12 6.34
C ASN A 293 -14.51 8.92 7.82
N GLN A 294 -15.25 7.86 8.16
CA GLN A 294 -15.45 7.46 9.56
C GLN A 294 -14.12 7.00 10.19
N LEU A 295 -13.32 6.20 9.49
CA LEU A 295 -12.01 5.74 9.98
C LEU A 295 -10.99 6.89 10.15
N ARG A 296 -11.12 7.99 9.41
CA ARG A 296 -10.33 9.22 9.66
C ARG A 296 -10.58 9.86 11.03
N ARG A 297 -11.69 9.51 11.70
CA ARG A 297 -12.03 9.95 13.07
C ARG A 297 -11.79 8.86 14.12
N HIS A 298 -11.16 7.75 13.74
CA HIS A 298 -10.84 6.65 14.66
C HIS A 298 -9.95 7.12 15.81
N SER A 299 -10.06 6.50 16.99
CA SER A 299 -9.28 6.83 18.20
C SER A 299 -7.77 6.62 17.97
N ASP A 300 -7.42 5.53 17.28
CA ASP A 300 -6.06 5.17 16.88
C ASP A 300 -5.47 6.04 15.75
N ARG A 301 -4.20 6.48 15.92
CA ARG A 301 -3.50 7.35 14.95
C ARG A 301 -3.08 6.63 13.67
N PHE A 302 -2.69 5.36 13.73
CA PHE A 302 -2.32 4.56 12.56
C PHE A 302 -3.54 4.33 11.68
N VAL A 303 -4.68 3.98 12.26
CA VAL A 303 -5.94 3.82 11.52
C VAL A 303 -6.31 5.11 10.78
N ARG A 304 -6.24 6.27 11.46
CA ARG A 304 -6.50 7.57 10.82
C ARG A 304 -5.56 7.85 9.65
N ARG A 305 -4.27 7.56 9.80
CA ARG A 305 -3.24 7.75 8.75
C ARG A 305 -3.50 6.85 7.55
N ARG A 306 -3.73 5.55 7.78
CA ARG A 306 -4.01 4.57 6.72
C ARG A 306 -5.31 4.87 5.98
N ALA A 307 -6.35 5.28 6.70
CA ALA A 307 -7.61 5.72 6.10
C ALA A 307 -7.42 6.97 5.22
N THR A 308 -6.58 7.92 5.64
CA THR A 308 -6.25 9.11 4.84
C THR A 308 -5.46 8.71 3.60
N ALA A 309 -4.39 7.90 3.75
CA ALA A 309 -3.58 7.42 2.64
C ALA A 309 -4.40 6.62 1.61
N LEU A 310 -5.35 5.79 2.06
CA LEU A 310 -6.23 5.04 1.16
C LEU A 310 -7.24 5.96 0.45
N LEU A 311 -7.80 6.97 1.13
CA LEU A 311 -8.64 7.97 0.48
C LEU A 311 -7.86 8.76 -0.56
N ASP A 312 -6.63 9.15 -0.26
CA ASP A 312 -5.75 9.84 -1.22
C ASP A 312 -5.49 8.94 -2.45
N LEU A 313 -5.20 7.65 -2.22
CA LEU A 313 -5.01 6.64 -3.27
C LEU A 313 -6.28 6.45 -4.14
N MET A 314 -7.47 6.44 -3.53
CA MET A 314 -8.75 6.24 -4.24
C MET A 314 -9.24 7.49 -4.96
N SER A 315 -8.96 8.68 -4.44
CA SER A 315 -9.46 9.96 -4.96
C SER A 315 -8.72 10.43 -6.21
N SER A 316 -7.88 9.58 -6.81
CA SER A 316 -6.98 9.95 -7.91
C SER A 316 -6.13 11.17 -7.56
N VAL A 317 -5.73 11.34 -6.29
CA VAL A 317 -4.46 12.02 -6.03
C VAL A 317 -3.43 11.03 -6.57
N PRO A 318 -2.74 11.36 -7.67
CA PRO A 318 -1.80 10.44 -8.25
C PRO A 318 -0.83 10.05 -7.15
N ASP A 319 -0.65 8.73 -7.01
CA ASP A 319 0.32 8.07 -6.14
C ASP A 319 1.57 8.94 -6.03
N ILE A 320 2.23 9.06 -4.88
CA ILE A 320 3.53 9.78 -4.83
C ILE A 320 4.47 9.20 -5.90
N ILE A 321 4.28 7.94 -6.30
CA ILE A 321 4.86 7.28 -7.46
C ILE A 321 4.49 7.99 -8.79
N GLU A 322 3.20 8.15 -9.10
CA GLU A 322 2.75 8.88 -10.29
C GLU A 322 3.08 10.38 -10.19
N GLN A 323 2.97 11.02 -9.02
CA GLN A 323 3.31 12.42 -8.83
C GLN A 323 4.82 12.67 -8.93
N GLU A 324 5.72 11.82 -8.42
CA GLU A 324 7.17 12.05 -8.58
C GLU A 324 7.66 11.70 -9.99
N LEU A 325 7.02 10.73 -10.65
CA LEU A 325 7.25 10.43 -12.06
C LEU A 325 6.60 11.49 -13.00
N LEU A 326 5.43 12.02 -12.68
CA LEU A 326 4.67 13.03 -13.46
C LEU A 326 5.00 14.49 -13.11
N LYS A 327 5.52 14.82 -11.92
CA LYS A 327 6.00 16.18 -11.59
C LYS A 327 7.16 16.59 -12.48
N SER A 328 7.88 15.62 -13.04
CA SER A 328 8.87 15.81 -14.11
C SER A 328 8.25 15.96 -15.51
N ALA A 329 7.08 15.39 -15.77
CA ALA A 329 6.37 15.42 -17.05
C ALA A 329 5.42 16.63 -17.24
N THR A 330 5.52 17.63 -16.36
CA THR A 330 4.97 19.00 -16.48
C THR A 330 3.48 19.27 -16.28
N ARG A 331 3.28 20.48 -15.76
CA ARG A 331 2.07 21.20 -15.32
C ARG A 331 1.14 21.66 -16.46
N GLU A 332 1.12 20.98 -17.61
CA GLU A 332 0.31 21.40 -18.77
C GLU A 332 -0.57 20.31 -19.40
N ASP A 333 -0.49 19.05 -18.97
CA ASP A 333 -1.24 17.96 -19.62
C ASP A 333 -2.43 17.43 -18.79
N GLU A 334 -3.16 18.34 -18.12
CA GLU A 334 -4.42 18.01 -17.44
C GLU A 334 -5.57 17.68 -18.41
N LEU A 335 -5.39 17.88 -19.72
CA LEU A 335 -6.43 17.65 -20.74
C LEU A 335 -6.37 16.29 -21.45
N SER A 336 -5.28 15.51 -21.31
CA SER A 336 -5.11 14.23 -22.02
C SER A 336 -5.43 12.99 -21.18
N ARG A 337 -5.93 13.14 -19.94
CA ARG A 337 -6.22 12.03 -19.00
C ARG A 337 -7.52 11.27 -19.30
N ARG A 338 -7.65 10.70 -20.50
CA ARG A 338 -8.66 9.67 -20.80
C ARG A 338 -7.99 8.39 -21.30
N SER A 339 -8.01 7.35 -20.45
CA SER A 339 -7.75 5.94 -20.79
C SER A 339 -6.33 5.62 -21.32
N VAL A 340 -5.36 5.46 -20.43
CA VAL A 340 -4.10 4.79 -20.77
C VAL A 340 -4.30 3.28 -20.64
N ARG A 341 -4.60 2.62 -21.76
CA ARG A 341 -4.33 1.18 -21.89
C ARG A 341 -2.80 0.97 -21.79
N PRO A 342 -2.32 -0.11 -21.16
CA PRO A 342 -0.89 -0.41 -21.15
C PRO A 342 -0.39 -0.46 -22.60
N ARG A 343 0.62 0.36 -22.91
CA ARG A 343 1.26 0.32 -24.23
C ARG A 343 2.18 -0.90 -24.27
N PRO A 344 2.34 -1.57 -25.41
CA PRO A 344 3.35 -2.61 -25.55
C PRO A 344 4.73 -2.01 -25.31
N THR A 345 5.59 -2.74 -24.60
CA THR A 345 6.99 -2.38 -24.39
C THR A 345 7.72 -2.37 -25.73
N ARG A 346 8.58 -1.38 -25.94
CA ARG A 346 9.27 -1.16 -27.22
C ARG A 346 10.71 -1.60 -27.21
N THR A 347 11.31 -1.77 -26.03
CA THR A 347 12.74 -2.05 -25.90
C THR A 347 13.00 -3.28 -25.04
N TRP A 348 14.27 -3.70 -24.97
CA TRP A 348 14.70 -4.78 -24.07
C TRP A 348 14.54 -4.42 -22.57
N ILE A 349 14.31 -3.15 -22.23
CA ILE A 349 13.99 -2.72 -20.86
C ILE A 349 12.75 -3.48 -20.37
N GLY A 350 11.74 -3.65 -21.22
CA GLY A 350 10.60 -4.50 -20.92
C GLY A 350 9.62 -3.92 -19.90
N ASP A 351 9.70 -2.61 -19.63
CA ASP A 351 8.80 -1.86 -18.75
C ASP A 351 8.37 -0.56 -19.45
N ASP A 352 7.07 -0.42 -19.73
CA ASP A 352 6.53 0.70 -20.50
C ASP A 352 6.58 2.02 -19.72
N ARG A 353 6.56 1.95 -18.39
CA ARG A 353 6.62 3.12 -17.51
C ARG A 353 8.02 3.70 -17.50
N ILE A 354 9.03 2.84 -17.35
CA ILE A 354 10.44 3.24 -17.41
C ILE A 354 10.78 3.79 -18.79
N GLU A 355 10.32 3.13 -19.86
CA GLU A 355 10.49 3.59 -21.23
C GLU A 355 9.85 4.97 -21.44
N ASN A 356 8.58 5.15 -21.07
CA ASN A 356 7.90 6.44 -21.20
C ASN A 356 8.58 7.54 -20.38
N LEU A 357 9.04 7.23 -19.16
CA LEU A 357 9.77 8.18 -18.31
C LEU A 357 11.03 8.69 -19.01
N ILE A 358 11.83 7.80 -19.58
CA ILE A 358 13.06 8.16 -20.31
C ILE A 358 12.72 9.04 -21.51
N GLU A 359 11.79 8.60 -22.36
CA GLU A 359 11.40 9.33 -23.57
C GLU A 359 10.86 10.72 -23.27
N GLN A 360 9.93 10.84 -22.32
CA GLN A 360 9.33 12.12 -21.93
C GLN A 360 10.37 13.06 -21.34
N THR A 361 11.19 12.57 -20.40
CA THR A 361 12.23 13.39 -19.75
C THR A 361 13.22 13.95 -20.76
N VAL A 362 13.66 13.14 -21.73
CA VAL A 362 14.58 13.60 -22.79
C VAL A 362 13.88 14.57 -23.75
N ASN A 363 12.63 14.27 -24.16
CA ASN A 363 11.87 15.14 -25.05
C ASN A 363 11.54 16.50 -24.41
N ASP A 364 11.29 16.56 -23.11
CA ASP A 364 11.04 17.80 -22.37
C ASP A 364 12.27 18.68 -22.32
N VAL A 365 13.44 18.09 -22.07
CA VAL A 365 14.73 18.80 -22.14
C VAL A 365 14.97 19.32 -23.55
N ALA A 366 14.78 18.48 -24.56
CA ALA A 366 14.96 18.86 -25.95
C ALA A 366 13.98 19.97 -26.39
N ARG A 367 12.72 19.93 -25.93
CA ARG A 367 11.71 20.94 -26.21
C ARG A 367 12.07 22.28 -25.57
N LYS A 368 12.46 22.28 -24.28
CA LYS A 368 12.94 23.48 -23.58
C LYS A 368 14.17 24.05 -24.26
N TYR A 369 15.12 23.19 -24.65
CA TYR A 369 16.33 23.61 -25.33
C TYR A 369 16.07 24.15 -26.75
N SER A 370 15.10 23.59 -27.47
CA SER A 370 14.73 24.06 -28.82
C SER A 370 14.33 25.55 -28.84
N ASN A 371 13.73 26.04 -27.74
CA ASN A 371 13.40 27.45 -27.58
C ASN A 371 14.64 28.35 -27.40
N ASP A 372 15.72 27.80 -26.83
CA ASP A 372 16.99 28.51 -26.60
C ASP A 372 17.82 28.66 -27.89
N ILE A 373 17.59 27.84 -28.92
CA ILE A 373 18.39 27.81 -30.15
C ILE A 373 18.15 29.04 -31.03
N SER A 374 16.90 29.49 -31.17
CA SER A 374 16.57 30.64 -32.02
C SER A 374 17.24 31.96 -31.59
N PRO A 375 17.30 32.33 -30.29
CA PRO A 375 18.00 33.54 -29.87
C PRO A 375 19.54 33.39 -29.91
N THR A 376 20.07 32.18 -29.95
CA THR A 376 21.51 31.91 -29.93
C THR A 376 22.06 31.40 -31.27
N ARG A 377 21.38 31.73 -32.39
CA ARG A 377 21.79 31.38 -33.77
C ARG A 377 23.19 31.85 -34.18
N SER A 378 23.85 32.74 -33.44
CA SER A 378 25.24 33.11 -33.71
C SER A 378 26.25 32.07 -33.21
N SER A 379 25.85 31.15 -32.34
CA SER A 379 26.71 30.11 -31.80
C SER A 379 26.94 28.97 -32.80
N GLY A 380 28.08 28.28 -32.65
CA GLY A 380 28.43 27.12 -33.49
C GLY A 380 27.56 25.90 -33.18
N GLU A 381 27.44 24.99 -34.14
CA GLU A 381 26.74 23.70 -33.99
C GLU A 381 27.29 22.91 -32.79
N GLU A 382 28.61 22.88 -32.64
CA GLU A 382 29.32 22.23 -31.52
C GLU A 382 28.84 22.72 -30.15
N THR A 383 28.69 24.04 -29.99
CA THR A 383 28.22 24.63 -28.72
C THR A 383 26.81 24.17 -28.41
N HIS A 384 25.94 24.12 -29.42
CA HIS A 384 24.56 23.72 -29.21
C HIS A 384 24.42 22.25 -28.82
N VAL A 385 25.16 21.40 -29.53
CA VAL A 385 25.20 19.97 -29.26
C VAL A 385 25.75 19.70 -27.85
N ALA A 386 26.82 20.40 -27.44
CA ALA A 386 27.40 20.22 -26.11
C ALA A 386 26.40 20.54 -25.00
N ILE A 387 25.71 21.68 -25.11
CA ILE A 387 24.70 22.07 -24.11
C ILE A 387 23.52 21.08 -24.11
N LEU A 388 23.08 20.62 -25.28
CA LEU A 388 21.99 19.65 -25.37
C LEU A 388 22.35 18.33 -24.66
N PHE A 389 23.50 17.73 -24.98
CA PHE A 389 23.91 16.46 -24.39
C PHE A 389 24.30 16.57 -22.91
N ASP A 390 24.80 17.72 -22.46
CA ASP A 390 24.96 18.01 -21.02
C ASP A 390 23.62 18.00 -20.28
N ARG A 391 22.61 18.69 -20.81
CA ARG A 391 21.26 18.69 -20.23
C ARG A 391 20.61 17.29 -20.26
N ILE A 392 20.80 16.54 -21.34
CA ILE A 392 20.31 15.15 -21.43
C ILE A 392 21.03 14.25 -20.42
N SER A 393 22.35 14.41 -20.23
CA SER A 393 23.12 13.66 -19.23
C SER A 393 22.55 13.86 -17.82
N GLN A 394 22.31 15.13 -17.44
CA GLN A 394 21.74 15.47 -16.14
C GLN A 394 20.34 14.87 -15.97
N ALA A 395 19.52 14.92 -17.03
CA ALA A 395 18.17 14.37 -17.01
C ALA A 395 18.17 12.84 -16.82
N LEU A 396 19.05 12.11 -17.52
CA LEU A 396 19.19 10.66 -17.36
C LEU A 396 19.79 10.28 -15.99
N ALA A 397 20.66 11.11 -15.42
CA ALA A 397 21.16 10.91 -14.06
C ALA A 397 20.02 11.02 -13.02
N ILE A 398 19.11 11.97 -13.19
CA ILE A 398 17.91 12.12 -12.35
C ILE A 398 16.99 10.90 -12.51
N VAL A 399 16.73 10.46 -13.74
CA VAL A 399 15.95 9.22 -14.00
C VAL A 399 16.56 8.03 -13.27
N SER A 400 17.88 7.82 -13.40
CA SER A 400 18.58 6.71 -12.76
C SER A 400 18.50 6.75 -11.24
N SER A 401 18.67 7.94 -10.64
CA SER A 401 18.61 8.12 -9.19
C SER A 401 17.22 7.77 -8.65
N ARG A 402 16.18 8.09 -9.42
CA ARG A 402 14.78 7.77 -9.09
C ARG A 402 14.47 6.30 -9.24
N LEU A 403 14.94 5.64 -10.30
CA LEU A 403 14.77 4.20 -10.47
C LEU A 403 15.45 3.43 -9.34
N GLU A 404 16.63 3.88 -8.91
CA GLU A 404 17.32 3.30 -7.75
C GLU A 404 16.53 3.49 -6.45
N GLU A 405 15.99 4.70 -6.21
CA GLU A 405 15.15 4.96 -5.04
C GLU A 405 13.86 4.13 -5.05
N LEU A 406 13.18 4.02 -6.20
CA LEU A 406 11.97 3.23 -6.37
C LEU A 406 12.24 1.75 -6.08
N ALA A 407 13.34 1.20 -6.58
CA ALA A 407 13.71 -0.18 -6.29
C ALA A 407 13.90 -0.40 -4.78
N ARG A 408 14.57 0.54 -4.08
CA ARG A 408 14.71 0.48 -2.61
C ARG A 408 13.36 0.58 -1.88
N GLN A 409 12.46 1.45 -2.35
CA GLN A 409 11.13 1.61 -1.75
C GLN A 409 10.19 0.43 -2.02
N HIS A 410 10.50 -0.42 -3.00
CA HIS A 410 9.64 -1.50 -3.45
C HIS A 410 10.19 -2.90 -3.20
N ASP A 411 11.32 -3.00 -2.49
CA ASP A 411 12.08 -4.25 -2.29
C ASP A 411 12.35 -4.98 -3.61
N GLU A 412 12.51 -4.22 -4.70
CA GLU A 412 12.92 -4.78 -5.98
C GLU A 412 14.43 -5.00 -5.96
N TYR A 413 14.86 -6.22 -6.21
CA TYR A 413 16.27 -6.58 -6.15
C TYR A 413 17.09 -5.96 -7.29
N GLU A 414 16.46 -5.42 -8.33
CA GLU A 414 17.11 -4.94 -9.54
C GLU A 414 16.54 -3.59 -9.99
N TYR A 415 17.39 -2.73 -10.56
CA TYR A 415 16.98 -1.48 -11.18
C TYR A 415 17.83 -1.15 -12.40
N LEU A 416 17.30 -0.28 -13.26
CA LEU A 416 18.01 0.23 -14.44
C LEU A 416 18.75 1.51 -14.07
N ARG A 417 20.06 1.54 -14.35
CA ARG A 417 20.89 2.75 -14.28
C ARG A 417 21.33 3.12 -15.69
N ILE A 418 21.10 4.38 -16.06
CA ILE A 418 21.53 4.95 -17.34
C ILE A 418 22.47 6.11 -17.06
N HIS A 419 23.70 5.99 -17.55
CA HIS A 419 24.67 7.06 -17.48
C HIS A 419 25.05 7.52 -18.89
N LEU A 420 25.11 8.83 -19.08
CA LEU A 420 25.60 9.43 -20.31
C LEU A 420 26.76 10.34 -19.95
N THR A 421 27.91 10.13 -20.58
CA THR A 421 29.03 11.09 -20.55
C THR A 421 29.27 11.62 -21.94
N HIS A 422 29.81 12.83 -22.04
CA HIS A 422 30.24 13.37 -23.31
C HIS A 422 31.52 14.18 -23.15
N ARG A 423 32.35 14.22 -24.21
CA ARG A 423 33.52 15.09 -24.28
C ARG A 423 33.68 15.69 -25.67
N ILE A 424 34.18 16.92 -25.70
CA ILE A 424 34.59 17.60 -26.94
C ILE A 424 35.99 17.11 -27.31
N VAL A 425 36.18 16.83 -28.58
CA VAL A 425 37.44 16.37 -29.16
C VAL A 425 38.24 17.58 -29.63
N GLY A 426 39.53 17.65 -29.27
CA GLY A 426 40.40 18.76 -29.67
C GLY A 426 40.82 18.67 -31.14
N LYS A 427 41.18 19.82 -31.74
CA LYS A 427 41.61 19.94 -33.15
C LYS A 427 42.72 18.99 -33.59
N THR A 428 43.56 18.51 -32.66
CA THR A 428 44.64 17.55 -32.93
C THR A 428 44.16 16.10 -33.06
N GLU A 429 42.95 15.79 -32.59
CA GLU A 429 42.32 14.46 -32.67
C GLU A 429 41.33 14.35 -33.86
N GLU A 430 40.98 15.48 -34.47
CA GLU A 430 40.02 15.64 -35.56
C GLU A 430 40.68 15.45 -36.95
N GLY A 431 39.96 14.90 -37.94
CA GLY A 431 40.39 14.94 -39.36
C GLY A 431 40.98 13.67 -40.00
N GLY A 432 40.45 12.49 -39.68
CA GLY A 432 40.87 11.21 -40.29
C GLY A 432 40.05 10.76 -41.50
N PRO A 433 40.55 9.78 -42.29
CA PRO A 433 39.73 9.07 -43.27
C PRO A 433 38.57 8.35 -42.57
N GLY A 434 37.41 8.23 -43.24
CA GLY A 434 36.26 7.50 -42.72
C GLY A 434 36.47 5.97 -42.72
N THR A 435 35.48 5.21 -42.24
CA THR A 435 35.45 3.75 -42.36
C THR A 435 34.95 3.31 -43.73
N ASP A 436 35.28 2.07 -44.14
CA ASP A 436 34.73 1.40 -45.33
C ASP A 436 34.73 2.22 -46.63
N GLY A 437 35.87 2.88 -46.92
CA GLY A 437 36.11 3.58 -48.19
C GLY A 437 35.51 4.99 -48.28
N ALA A 438 34.86 5.49 -47.22
CA ALA A 438 34.44 6.88 -47.14
C ALA A 438 35.65 7.83 -47.09
N LYS A 439 35.56 8.96 -47.81
CA LYS A 439 36.68 9.92 -47.92
C LYS A 439 36.93 10.66 -46.60
N ARG A 440 35.89 10.86 -45.80
CA ARG A 440 35.89 11.63 -44.54
C ARG A 440 34.90 11.01 -43.56
N LEU A 441 35.11 11.26 -42.26
CA LEU A 441 34.22 10.80 -41.19
C LEU A 441 32.85 11.52 -41.19
N SER A 442 32.78 12.77 -41.67
CA SER A 442 31.53 13.55 -41.86
C SER A 442 30.50 13.35 -40.73
N THR A 443 30.98 13.44 -39.48
CA THR A 443 30.21 13.16 -38.26
C THR A 443 30.60 14.19 -37.21
N ASP A 444 29.60 14.83 -36.61
CA ASP A 444 29.82 15.78 -35.51
C ASP A 444 29.75 15.09 -34.15
N ILE A 445 28.89 14.08 -34.01
CA ILE A 445 28.69 13.34 -32.76
C ILE A 445 28.78 11.84 -33.03
N CYS A 446 29.65 11.13 -32.32
CA CYS A 446 29.55 9.67 -32.20
C CYS A 446 28.91 9.31 -30.87
N ILE A 447 27.86 8.50 -30.92
CA ILE A 447 27.24 7.91 -29.74
C ILE A 447 27.67 6.46 -29.64
N LEU A 448 28.42 6.13 -28.59
CA LEU A 448 28.76 4.77 -28.21
C LEU A 448 27.79 4.30 -27.12
N PHE A 449 26.91 3.37 -27.46
CA PHE A 449 26.05 2.70 -26.50
C PHE A 449 26.70 1.41 -25.98
N THR A 450 26.61 1.21 -24.68
CA THR A 450 27.06 0.02 -23.95
C THR A 450 25.93 -0.49 -23.06
N GLY A 451 25.42 -1.69 -23.35
CA GLY A 451 24.43 -2.37 -22.53
C GLY A 451 25.10 -3.40 -21.63
N ARG A 452 24.87 -3.31 -20.31
CA ARG A 452 25.32 -4.31 -19.33
C ARG A 452 24.16 -4.91 -18.54
N ASP A 453 24.28 -6.18 -18.22
CA ASP A 453 23.39 -6.89 -17.31
C ASP A 453 24.24 -7.53 -16.21
N ARG A 454 24.07 -7.09 -14.96
CA ARG A 454 24.90 -7.52 -13.82
C ARG A 454 26.40 -7.45 -14.14
N GLU A 455 26.84 -6.27 -14.58
CA GLU A 455 28.20 -5.94 -15.03
C GLU A 455 28.69 -6.67 -16.30
N LYS A 456 27.93 -7.63 -16.85
CA LYS A 456 28.29 -8.31 -18.09
C LYS A 456 27.83 -7.52 -19.30
N LEU A 457 28.76 -7.23 -20.20
CA LEU A 457 28.47 -6.61 -21.48
C LEU A 457 27.59 -7.55 -22.34
N PHE A 458 26.40 -7.10 -22.73
CA PHE A 458 25.55 -7.83 -23.69
C PHE A 458 25.44 -7.12 -25.04
N ALA A 459 25.68 -5.80 -25.10
CA ALA A 459 25.65 -5.05 -26.33
C ALA A 459 26.65 -3.88 -26.32
N GLN A 460 27.27 -3.64 -27.46
CA GLN A 460 28.00 -2.41 -27.76
C GLN A 460 27.65 -1.98 -29.19
N ARG A 461 27.20 -0.74 -29.37
CA ARG A 461 26.72 -0.21 -30.66
C ARG A 461 27.15 1.24 -30.85
N VAL A 462 27.31 1.65 -32.11
CA VAL A 462 27.62 3.04 -32.47
C VAL A 462 26.57 3.64 -33.39
N SER A 463 26.21 4.89 -33.10
CA SER A 463 25.44 5.74 -34.02
C SER A 463 26.21 7.01 -34.33
N LEU A 464 26.21 7.41 -35.60
CA LEU A 464 26.90 8.60 -36.08
C LEU A 464 25.87 9.70 -36.39
N LEU A 465 26.10 10.91 -35.91
CA LEU A 465 25.20 12.05 -36.12
C LEU A 465 25.95 13.22 -36.72
N GLN A 466 25.40 13.78 -37.78
CA GLN A 466 25.76 15.10 -38.29
C GLN A 466 24.73 16.10 -37.81
N ALA A 467 25.16 17.11 -37.05
CA ALA A 467 24.30 18.18 -36.60
C ALA A 467 24.13 19.21 -37.73
N LYS A 468 22.94 19.79 -37.84
CA LYS A 468 22.64 20.92 -38.73
C LYS A 468 21.83 21.97 -38.00
N ARG A 469 22.40 23.15 -37.84
CA ARG A 469 21.72 24.28 -37.19
C ARG A 469 20.82 25.04 -38.16
N ILE A 470 19.74 25.56 -37.60
CA ILE A 470 18.83 26.43 -38.32
C ILE A 470 19.50 27.77 -38.72
N THR A 471 19.32 28.15 -39.97
CA THR A 471 19.73 29.44 -40.53
C THR A 471 18.51 30.16 -41.06
N ARG A 472 18.56 31.49 -41.07
CA ARG A 472 17.50 32.31 -41.67
C ARG A 472 17.94 32.69 -43.07
N ASP A 473 17.09 32.42 -44.06
CA ASP A 473 17.32 32.95 -45.39
C ASP A 473 17.12 34.48 -45.38
N VAL A 474 18.12 35.22 -45.86
CA VAL A 474 18.09 36.69 -45.91
C VAL A 474 17.03 37.15 -46.93
N ASP A 475 16.80 36.36 -47.98
CA ASP A 475 15.92 36.74 -49.10
C ASP A 475 14.46 36.26 -48.91
N GLN A 476 14.23 35.15 -48.20
CA GLN A 476 12.90 34.54 -48.06
C GLN A 476 12.29 34.64 -46.65
N ALA A 477 13.02 35.23 -45.69
CA ALA A 477 12.64 35.37 -44.28
C ALA A 477 12.23 34.06 -43.57
N SER A 478 12.43 32.90 -44.20
CA SER A 478 12.09 31.56 -43.72
C SER A 478 13.29 30.88 -43.09
N ASP A 479 13.01 30.09 -42.05
CA ASP A 479 14.02 29.31 -41.36
C ASP A 479 14.28 27.98 -42.09
N ARG A 480 15.55 27.62 -42.29
CA ARG A 480 15.97 26.43 -43.04
C ARG A 480 17.23 25.78 -42.47
N TYR A 481 17.42 24.50 -42.77
CA TYR A 481 18.67 23.77 -42.55
C TYR A 481 19.41 23.63 -43.88
N SER A 482 20.70 23.92 -43.89
CA SER A 482 21.56 23.72 -45.07
C SER A 482 22.13 22.32 -45.06
N ILE A 483 21.93 21.58 -46.14
CA ILE A 483 22.37 20.18 -46.27
C ILE A 483 23.49 20.09 -47.29
N ASP A 484 24.59 19.42 -46.90
CA ASP A 484 25.65 19.04 -47.82
C ASP A 484 25.47 17.57 -48.21
N ARG A 485 25.10 17.34 -49.47
CA ARG A 485 24.91 16.01 -50.03
C ARG A 485 26.18 15.15 -49.90
N SER A 486 27.37 15.72 -50.08
CA SER A 486 28.62 14.96 -50.02
C SER A 486 28.89 14.44 -48.60
N GLN A 487 28.57 15.24 -47.58
CA GLN A 487 28.64 14.81 -46.18
C GLN A 487 27.64 13.69 -45.89
N LEU A 488 26.41 13.77 -46.42
CA LEU A 488 25.41 12.71 -46.27
C LEU A 488 25.83 11.40 -46.93
N GLU A 489 26.38 11.47 -48.13
CA GLU A 489 26.91 10.30 -48.83
C GLU A 489 28.06 9.64 -48.07
N ASP A 490 28.99 10.45 -47.53
CA ASP A 490 30.08 9.92 -46.70
C ASP A 490 29.55 9.33 -45.39
N LEU A 491 28.56 9.95 -44.73
CA LEU A 491 27.95 9.44 -43.51
C LEU A 491 27.22 8.10 -43.74
N ALA A 492 26.41 8.01 -44.79
CA ALA A 492 25.65 6.80 -45.12
C ALA A 492 26.52 5.65 -45.65
N ARG A 493 27.68 5.94 -46.25
CA ARG A 493 28.65 4.91 -46.66
C ARG A 493 29.35 4.25 -45.47
N GLN A 494 29.56 5.00 -44.38
CA GLN A 494 30.28 4.51 -43.21
C GLN A 494 29.46 3.54 -42.38
N THR A 495 28.16 3.81 -42.24
CA THR A 495 27.24 2.95 -41.50
C THR A 495 25.79 3.24 -41.86
N MET A 496 24.94 2.22 -41.73
CA MET A 496 23.48 2.38 -41.79
C MET A 496 22.92 3.11 -40.55
N ALA A 497 23.68 3.18 -39.46
CA ALA A 497 23.34 3.93 -38.24
C ALA A 497 23.82 5.40 -38.29
N GLY A 498 23.77 6.01 -39.47
CA GLY A 498 24.12 7.41 -39.72
C GLY A 498 22.88 8.29 -39.77
N PHE A 499 22.88 9.41 -39.05
CA PHE A 499 21.71 10.28 -38.88
C PHE A 499 22.06 11.77 -39.00
N LEU A 500 21.06 12.57 -39.32
CA LEU A 500 21.08 14.02 -39.20
C LEU A 500 20.32 14.43 -37.94
N ALA A 501 20.91 15.34 -37.16
CA ALA A 501 20.23 16.02 -36.07
C ALA A 501 19.96 17.48 -36.44
N THR A 502 18.70 17.85 -36.58
CA THR A 502 18.33 19.23 -36.94
C THR A 502 18.12 20.07 -35.69
N LEU A 503 19.01 21.04 -35.46
CA LEU A 503 19.03 21.92 -34.29
C LEU A 503 18.21 23.20 -34.58
N GLY A 504 16.95 23.20 -34.14
CA GLY A 504 16.03 24.32 -34.34
C GLY A 504 14.77 24.20 -33.48
N PRO A 505 13.72 24.99 -33.77
CA PRO A 505 12.51 25.02 -32.96
C PRO A 505 11.72 23.70 -33.09
N CYS A 506 10.96 23.39 -32.04
CA CYS A 506 10.03 22.27 -32.02
C CYS A 506 8.91 22.49 -33.06
N HIS A 507 8.53 21.45 -33.80
CA HIS A 507 7.43 21.50 -34.76
C HIS A 507 6.58 20.22 -34.64
N ALA A 508 5.25 20.38 -34.54
CA ALA A 508 4.31 19.26 -34.36
C ALA A 508 4.73 18.28 -33.25
N ASP A 509 5.14 18.83 -32.09
CA ASP A 509 5.67 18.10 -30.92
C ASP A 509 6.98 17.31 -31.12
N VAL A 510 7.61 17.42 -32.30
CA VAL A 510 8.92 16.84 -32.57
C VAL A 510 10.02 17.85 -32.24
N SER A 511 10.73 17.64 -31.13
CA SER A 511 11.90 18.42 -30.73
C SER A 511 13.19 17.76 -31.21
N ILE A 512 14.08 18.57 -31.80
CA ILE A 512 15.36 18.15 -32.40
C ILE A 512 15.20 16.88 -33.27
N PRO A 513 14.54 16.98 -34.44
CA PRO A 513 14.32 15.83 -35.30
C PRO A 513 15.63 15.10 -35.67
N ILE A 514 15.62 13.77 -35.52
CA ILE A 514 16.68 12.87 -35.93
C ILE A 514 16.23 12.08 -37.16
N ILE A 515 16.94 12.25 -38.28
CA ILE A 515 16.55 11.72 -39.59
C ILE A 515 17.64 10.77 -40.09
N PRO A 516 17.31 9.54 -40.53
CA PRO A 516 18.30 8.64 -41.13
C PRO A 516 18.96 9.27 -42.38
N ALA A 517 20.29 9.22 -42.46
CA ALA A 517 21.03 9.80 -43.58
C ALA A 517 20.67 9.14 -44.91
N ARG A 518 20.47 7.80 -44.91
CA ARG A 518 20.05 7.05 -46.10
C ARG A 518 18.67 7.50 -46.61
N LEU A 519 17.73 7.75 -45.70
CA LEU A 519 16.40 8.26 -46.07
C LEU A 519 16.51 9.59 -46.83
N MET A 520 17.35 10.51 -46.35
CA MET A 520 17.57 11.79 -47.04
C MET A 520 18.17 11.62 -48.43
N LEU A 521 19.14 10.70 -48.58
CA LEU A 521 19.70 10.39 -49.90
C LEU A 521 18.64 9.82 -50.84
N ASP A 522 17.82 8.88 -50.37
CA ASP A 522 16.74 8.28 -51.16
C ASP A 522 15.70 9.35 -51.60
N MET A 523 15.42 10.33 -50.74
CA MET A 523 14.53 11.45 -51.08
C MET A 523 15.13 12.38 -52.14
N ILE A 524 16.42 12.68 -52.03
CA ILE A 524 17.16 13.47 -53.02
C ILE A 524 17.17 12.74 -54.38
N GLU A 525 17.39 11.43 -54.38
CA GLU A 525 17.33 10.59 -55.59
C GLU A 525 15.94 10.61 -56.24
N ARG A 526 14.87 10.79 -55.44
CA ARG A 526 13.48 10.96 -55.91
C ARG A 526 13.11 12.37 -56.35
N GLY A 527 14.05 13.31 -56.32
CA GLY A 527 13.87 14.68 -56.81
C GLY A 527 13.56 15.74 -55.75
N GLU A 528 13.67 15.42 -54.46
CA GLU A 528 13.61 16.45 -53.40
C GLU A 528 14.87 17.35 -53.40
N PRO A 529 14.78 18.62 -52.95
CA PRO A 529 15.92 19.53 -52.92
C PRO A 529 17.08 18.99 -52.08
N SER A 530 18.28 18.91 -52.66
CA SER A 530 19.43 18.28 -52.01
C SER A 530 20.19 19.17 -51.01
N THR A 531 19.83 20.43 -50.92
CA THR A 531 20.61 21.45 -50.20
C THR A 531 19.86 22.15 -49.09
N VAL A 532 18.54 21.97 -49.00
CA VAL A 532 17.68 22.71 -48.07
C VAL A 532 16.63 21.80 -47.48
N LEU A 533 16.46 21.87 -46.16
CA LEU A 533 15.38 21.20 -45.42
C LEU A 533 14.68 22.21 -44.50
N TYR A 534 13.35 22.23 -44.53
CA TYR A 534 12.54 23.12 -43.70
C TYR A 534 12.12 22.44 -42.38
N PRO A 535 11.90 23.18 -41.27
CA PRO A 535 11.56 22.61 -39.96
C PRO A 535 10.35 21.66 -39.95
N GLY A 536 9.25 22.04 -40.62
CA GLY A 536 8.07 21.17 -40.69
C GLY A 536 8.37 19.84 -41.38
N ARG A 537 9.12 19.88 -42.48
CA ARG A 537 9.53 18.67 -43.20
C ARG A 537 10.53 17.83 -42.40
N ALA A 538 11.44 18.46 -41.66
CA ALA A 538 12.36 17.76 -40.76
C ALA A 538 11.60 16.97 -39.68
N ALA A 539 10.55 17.57 -39.11
CA ALA A 539 9.68 16.91 -38.12
C ALA A 539 8.87 15.74 -38.71
N GLU A 540 8.42 15.84 -39.96
CA GLU A 540 7.72 14.73 -40.65
C GLU A 540 8.63 13.53 -40.93
N LEU A 541 9.91 13.78 -41.21
CA LEU A 541 10.87 12.75 -41.62
C LEU A 541 11.63 12.13 -40.45
N GLY A 542 11.71 12.84 -39.33
CA GLY A 542 12.53 12.47 -38.19
C GLY A 542 11.72 12.07 -36.97
N LYS A 543 12.34 11.28 -36.11
CA LYS A 543 11.85 11.06 -34.74
C LYS A 543 12.35 12.21 -33.85
N SER A 544 11.64 12.51 -32.76
CA SER A 544 12.22 13.39 -31.75
C SER A 544 13.44 12.74 -31.13
N ILE A 545 14.38 13.54 -30.63
CA ILE A 545 15.61 13.00 -30.05
C ILE A 545 15.36 12.04 -28.88
N GLY A 546 14.30 12.24 -28.07
CA GLY A 546 13.95 11.32 -26.98
C GLY A 546 13.44 9.97 -27.47
N THR A 547 12.57 9.96 -28.49
CA THR A 547 12.08 8.70 -29.10
C THR A 547 13.21 7.95 -29.79
N TRP A 548 14.04 8.66 -30.56
CA TRP A 548 15.21 8.07 -31.22
C TRP A 548 16.22 7.53 -30.21
N LEU A 549 16.53 8.28 -29.14
CA LEU A 549 17.48 7.83 -28.12
C LEU A 549 16.95 6.58 -27.39
N LEU A 550 15.66 6.55 -27.06
CA LEU A 550 15.05 5.41 -26.38
C LEU A 550 14.99 4.18 -27.28
N GLU A 551 14.40 4.29 -28.47
CA GLU A 551 14.18 3.14 -29.35
C GLU A 551 15.48 2.77 -30.07
N ASP A 552 16.03 3.70 -30.83
CA ASP A 552 17.06 3.39 -31.81
C ASP A 552 18.43 3.18 -31.16
N VAL A 553 18.75 3.87 -30.06
CA VAL A 553 20.02 3.75 -29.34
C VAL A 553 19.91 2.82 -28.14
N ILE A 554 19.12 3.18 -27.12
CA ILE A 554 18.99 2.39 -25.89
C ILE A 554 18.30 1.06 -26.22
N GLY A 555 17.24 1.07 -27.02
CA GLY A 555 16.44 -0.10 -27.37
C GLY A 555 17.09 -1.03 -28.39
N LEU A 556 18.25 -0.67 -28.95
CA LEU A 556 19.02 -1.46 -29.90
C LEU A 556 18.28 -1.75 -31.22
N TRP A 557 17.29 -0.94 -31.59
CA TRP A 557 16.65 -1.04 -32.91
C TRP A 557 17.60 -0.63 -34.04
N THR A 558 18.62 0.18 -33.74
CA THR A 558 19.68 0.57 -34.67
C THR A 558 21.06 0.49 -34.00
N GLY A 559 22.09 0.99 -34.69
CA GLY A 559 23.46 1.06 -34.21
C GLY A 559 24.36 0.00 -34.86
N ASP A 560 25.57 0.42 -35.19
CA ASP A 560 26.57 -0.44 -35.82
C ASP A 560 27.33 -1.26 -34.78
N TRP A 561 27.48 -2.56 -35.04
CA TRP A 561 28.26 -3.48 -34.21
C TRP A 561 29.63 -3.82 -34.81
N ASN A 562 29.96 -3.26 -35.98
CA ASN A 562 31.25 -3.47 -36.61
C ASN A 562 32.35 -2.85 -35.75
N ASN A 563 33.33 -3.67 -35.35
CA ASN A 563 34.45 -3.25 -34.52
C ASN A 563 35.23 -2.09 -35.14
N ASN A 564 35.32 -2.01 -36.48
CA ASN A 564 35.99 -0.89 -37.14
C ASN A 564 35.31 0.45 -36.84
N VAL A 565 33.97 0.48 -36.84
CA VAL A 565 33.18 1.68 -36.54
C VAL A 565 33.20 1.98 -35.05
N ILE A 566 33.15 0.94 -34.20
CA ILE A 566 33.30 1.04 -32.75
C ILE A 566 34.66 1.63 -32.36
N ASP A 567 35.75 1.16 -32.98
CA ASP A 567 37.10 1.63 -32.68
C ASP A 567 37.28 3.09 -33.11
N VAL A 568 36.67 3.49 -34.23
CA VAL A 568 36.62 4.89 -34.66
C VAL A 568 35.82 5.74 -33.67
N ALA A 569 34.69 5.25 -33.15
CA ALA A 569 33.91 5.97 -32.14
C ALA A 569 34.59 6.07 -30.78
N LYS A 570 35.30 5.01 -30.33
CA LYS A 570 36.16 5.03 -29.13
C LYS A 570 37.35 5.96 -29.29
N GLY A 571 37.76 6.15 -30.55
CA GLY A 571 38.66 7.16 -31.06
C GLY A 571 40.16 6.90 -30.88
N GLY A 572 41.00 7.75 -31.49
CA GLY A 572 42.46 7.73 -31.41
C GLY A 572 43.07 9.08 -31.83
N VAL A 573 44.38 9.11 -32.11
CA VAL A 573 45.03 10.30 -32.70
C VAL A 573 44.58 10.43 -34.16
N PHE A 574 44.10 11.61 -34.56
CA PHE A 574 43.62 11.95 -35.92
C PHE A 574 42.41 11.13 -36.45
N ARG A 575 41.46 10.70 -35.60
CA ARG A 575 40.34 9.81 -35.99
C ARG A 575 39.07 9.96 -35.13
N ARG A 576 38.58 11.17 -34.84
CA ARG A 576 37.41 11.33 -33.96
C ARG A 576 36.40 12.38 -34.43
N PRO A 577 35.11 12.23 -34.10
CA PRO A 577 34.09 13.27 -34.28
C PRO A 577 34.39 14.48 -33.39
N TYR A 578 33.69 15.60 -33.59
CA TYR A 578 33.77 16.75 -32.67
C TYR A 578 33.33 16.41 -31.25
N MET A 579 32.33 15.53 -31.10
CA MET A 579 31.83 15.08 -29.82
C MET A 579 31.76 13.57 -29.72
N LEU A 580 32.29 13.02 -28.63
CA LEU A 580 32.13 11.62 -28.26
C LEU A 580 31.15 11.56 -27.10
N VAL A 581 30.05 10.83 -27.29
CA VAL A 581 29.02 10.57 -26.28
C VAL A 581 29.05 9.08 -25.94
N GLU A 582 29.21 8.74 -24.68
CA GLU A 582 29.12 7.37 -24.19
C GLU A 582 27.85 7.22 -23.35
N ILE A 583 27.01 6.25 -23.73
CA ILE A 583 25.79 5.90 -23.00
C ILE A 583 25.94 4.49 -22.48
N VAL A 584 25.83 4.33 -21.16
CA VAL A 584 25.88 3.04 -20.49
C VAL A 584 24.53 2.78 -19.83
N ALA A 585 23.85 1.71 -20.22
CA ALA A 585 22.63 1.24 -19.58
C ALA A 585 22.90 -0.09 -18.89
N GLU A 586 22.70 -0.13 -17.56
CA GLU A 586 23.06 -1.25 -16.72
C GLU A 586 21.87 -1.70 -15.88
N ARG A 587 21.58 -3.00 -15.87
CA ARG A 587 20.74 -3.61 -14.83
C ARG A 587 21.61 -3.97 -13.64
N LEU A 588 21.37 -3.31 -12.51
CA LEU A 588 22.13 -3.45 -11.28
C LEU A 588 21.27 -4.13 -10.21
N GLN A 589 21.92 -4.87 -9.32
CA GLN A 589 21.28 -5.39 -8.11
C GLN A 589 21.47 -4.42 -6.96
N LEU A 590 20.46 -4.25 -6.12
CA LEU A 590 20.63 -3.57 -4.83
C LEU A 590 21.48 -4.47 -3.92
N ASN A 591 22.64 -3.96 -3.51
CA ASN A 591 23.41 -4.58 -2.44
C ASN A 591 22.70 -4.28 -1.12
N ASN A 592 22.15 -5.31 -0.47
CA ASN A 592 21.53 -5.22 0.86
C ASN A 592 22.51 -4.73 1.93
#